data_AF-A0A959E2Z1-F1
#
_entry.id   AF-A0A959E2Z1-F1
#
_cell.length_a   1.000
_cell.length_b   1.000
_cell.length_c   1.000
_cell.angle_alpha   90.00
_cell.angle_beta   90.00
_cell.angle_gamma   90.00
#
_symmetry.space_group_name_H-M   'P 1'
#
loop_
_entity.id
_entity.type
_entity.pdbx_description
1 polymer ?
#
loop_
_entity_poly.entity_id
_entity_poly.type
_entity_poly.pdbx_seq_one_letter_code
_entity_poly.pdbx_strand_id
1 'polypeptide(L)'
;MLFRSDRDKNLQTLLDLELTPDAVKEIIKALKVTDYVEGPKKDTLNGGPDLWVFGKLIKSKEIYIKVTIGFFNAQAVCISFHTAEFPLHFPFKQ
;
A
#
# COMPACT_ATOMS: atom_id res chain seq x y z
N MET A 1 -11.72 0.17 5.62
CA MET A 1 -10.27 0.40 5.44
C MET A 1 -9.97 1.81 5.94
N LEU A 2 -9.09 1.95 6.93
CA LEU A 2 -8.80 3.22 7.63
C LEU A 2 -7.46 3.79 7.12
N PHE A 3 -7.48 4.97 6.50
CA PHE A 3 -6.28 5.67 6.04
C PHE A 3 -5.76 6.63 7.13
N ARG A 4 -4.51 6.48 7.58
CA ARG A 4 -3.83 7.34 8.58
C ARG A 4 -2.59 8.02 7.95
N SER A 5 -2.34 9.26 8.37
CA SER A 5 -1.26 10.21 8.01
C SER A 5 -1.17 10.79 6.59
N ASP A 6 -1.33 10.04 5.50
CA ASP A 6 -1.15 10.57 4.12
C ASP A 6 -2.46 10.93 3.41
N ARG A 7 -3.46 11.45 4.14
CA ARG A 7 -4.83 11.62 3.61
C ARG A 7 -4.88 12.40 2.31
N ASP A 8 -4.13 13.50 2.21
CA ASP A 8 -4.16 14.36 1.03
C ASP A 8 -3.50 13.68 -0.17
N LYS A 9 -2.34 13.02 0.01
CA LYS A 9 -1.65 12.27 -1.06
C LYS A 9 -2.45 11.06 -1.53
N ASN A 10 -3.08 10.36 -0.59
CA ASN A 10 -3.95 9.23 -0.89
C ASN A 10 -5.16 9.70 -1.70
N LEU A 11 -5.85 10.75 -1.24
CA LEU A 11 -7.01 11.32 -1.92
C LEU A 11 -6.63 11.85 -3.31
N GLN A 12 -5.53 12.58 -3.43
CA GLN A 12 -5.06 13.07 -4.72
C GLN A 12 -4.74 11.91 -5.67
N THR A 13 -4.11 10.84 -5.18
CA THR A 13 -3.84 9.65 -6.01
C THR A 13 -5.12 8.96 -6.46
N LEU A 14 -6.12 8.84 -5.59
CA LEU A 14 -7.44 8.32 -5.95
C LEU A 14 -8.08 9.16 -7.07
N LEU A 15 -8.02 10.49 -6.97
CA LEU A 15 -8.55 11.40 -7.99
C LEU A 15 -7.77 11.29 -9.31
N ASP A 16 -6.45 11.38 -9.26
CA ASP A 16 -5.57 11.28 -10.43
C ASP A 16 -5.73 9.96 -11.20
N LEU A 17 -5.98 8.88 -10.48
CA LEU A 17 -6.17 7.55 -11.05
C LEU A 17 -7.64 7.21 -11.29
N GLU A 18 -8.57 8.11 -10.95
CA GLU A 18 -10.03 7.91 -11.02
C GLU A 18 -10.47 6.61 -10.32
N LEU A 19 -9.87 6.31 -9.16
CA LEU A 19 -10.13 5.10 -8.39
C LEU A 19 -11.15 5.37 -7.30
N THR A 20 -12.08 4.44 -7.13
CA THR A 20 -12.98 4.40 -5.99
C THR A 20 -12.33 3.64 -4.83
N PRO A 21 -12.79 3.85 -3.58
CA PRO A 21 -12.32 3.06 -2.44
C PRO A 21 -12.49 1.55 -2.62
N ASP A 22 -13.53 1.09 -3.33
CA ASP A 22 -13.72 -0.34 -3.61
C ASP A 22 -12.75 -0.86 -4.66
N ALA A 23 -12.42 -0.07 -5.69
CA ALA A 23 -11.36 -0.42 -6.62
C ALA A 23 -10.01 -0.58 -5.91
N VAL A 24 -9.69 0.29 -4.94
CA VAL A 24 -8.47 0.16 -4.12
C VAL A 24 -8.47 -1.14 -3.31
N LYS A 25 -9.62 -1.54 -2.72
CA LYS A 25 -9.72 -2.83 -2.01
C LYS A 25 -9.44 -4.00 -2.95
N GLU A 26 -10.00 -3.99 -4.15
CA GLU A 26 -9.77 -5.06 -5.13
C GLU A 26 -8.31 -5.09 -5.60
N ILE A 27 -7.67 -3.93 -5.79
CA ILE A 27 -6.23 -3.83 -6.09
C ILE A 27 -5.38 -4.48 -4.99
N ILE A 28 -5.70 -4.20 -3.72
CA ILE A 28 -4.97 -4.74 -2.56
C ILE A 28 -5.16 -6.25 -2.45
N LYS A 29 -6.38 -6.75 -2.66
CA LYS A 29 -6.66 -8.20 -2.70
C LYS A 29 -5.93 -8.91 -3.83
N ALA A 30 -5.67 -8.20 -4.93
CA ALA A 30 -4.98 -8.72 -6.12
C ALA A 30 -3.45 -8.47 -6.11
N LEU A 31 -2.86 -8.09 -4.97
CA LEU A 31 -1.41 -7.97 -4.83
C LEU A 31 -0.75 -9.34 -4.97
N LYS A 32 0.36 -9.37 -5.70
CA LYS A 32 1.16 -10.57 -5.94
C LYS A 32 2.53 -10.46 -5.27
N VAL A 33 3.23 -11.59 -5.17
CA VAL A 33 4.63 -11.60 -4.70
C VAL A 33 5.53 -10.71 -5.55
N THR A 34 5.27 -10.61 -6.86
CA THR A 34 5.99 -9.70 -7.77
C THR A 34 5.74 -8.21 -7.51
N ASP A 35 4.66 -7.88 -6.78
CA ASP A 35 4.32 -6.52 -6.38
C ASP A 35 5.00 -6.15 -5.05
N TYR A 36 5.64 -7.09 -4.36
CA TYR A 36 6.31 -6.83 -3.10
C TYR A 36 7.55 -5.95 -3.32
N VAL A 37 7.77 -5.02 -2.39
CA VAL A 37 8.91 -4.10 -2.38
C VAL A 37 9.78 -4.37 -1.16
N GLU A 38 9.20 -4.32 0.05
CA GLU A 38 9.94 -4.48 1.30
C GLU A 38 9.02 -4.87 2.48
N GLY A 39 9.63 -5.44 3.52
CA GLY A 39 8.93 -5.94 4.71
C GLY A 39 9.49 -7.29 5.21
N PRO A 40 8.88 -7.89 6.24
CA PRO A 40 8.14 -7.17 7.28
C PRO A 40 9.02 -6.09 7.93
N LYS A 41 8.46 -4.91 8.17
CA LYS A 41 9.07 -3.84 8.96
C LYS A 41 8.31 -3.69 10.27
N LYS A 42 9.03 -3.66 11.39
CA LYS A 42 8.40 -3.32 12.67
C LYS A 42 7.93 -1.88 12.63
N ASP A 43 6.71 -1.63 13.13
CA ASP A 43 6.26 -0.26 13.39
C ASP A 43 7.01 0.27 14.63
N THR A 44 8.12 0.95 14.39
CA THR A 44 8.99 1.50 15.44
C THR A 44 8.39 2.73 16.13
N LEU A 45 7.31 3.32 15.60
CA LEU A 45 6.71 4.53 16.16
C LEU A 45 5.70 4.22 17.27
N ASN A 46 4.97 3.10 17.17
CA ASN A 46 3.93 2.75 18.15
C ASN A 46 4.02 1.33 18.71
N GLY A 47 5.07 0.57 18.37
CA GLY A 47 5.13 -0.87 18.70
C GLY A 47 4.00 -1.65 18.02
N GLY A 48 3.52 -1.13 16.89
CA GLY A 48 2.41 -1.68 16.14
C GLY A 48 2.76 -2.96 15.40
N PRO A 49 1.74 -3.62 14.80
CA PRO A 49 1.93 -4.82 14.00
C PRO A 49 2.86 -4.56 12.81
N ASP A 50 3.48 -5.63 12.32
CA ASP A 50 4.41 -5.55 11.18
C ASP A 50 3.75 -4.91 9.95
N LEU A 51 4.61 -4.26 9.16
CA LEU A 51 4.27 -3.49 7.98
C LEU A 51 4.90 -4.13 6.75
N TRP A 52 4.13 -4.18 5.67
CA TRP A 52 4.59 -4.59 4.36
C TRP A 52 4.36 -3.47 3.37
N VAL A 53 5.29 -3.35 2.44
CA VAL A 53 5.23 -2.40 1.34
C VAL A 53 5.17 -3.17 0.04
N PHE A 54 4.21 -2.78 -0.78
CA PHE A 54 4.02 -3.25 -2.13
C PHE A 54 4.05 -2.04 -3.07
N GLY A 55 4.35 -2.32 -4.33
CA GLY A 55 4.27 -1.39 -5.43
C GLY A 55 3.38 -1.96 -6.52
N LYS A 56 2.62 -1.12 -7.22
CA LYS A 56 1.86 -1.57 -8.39
C LYS A 56 1.88 -0.52 -9.48
N LEU A 57 2.03 -0.96 -10.73
CA LEU A 57 1.92 -0.06 -11.88
C LEU A 57 0.44 0.07 -12.26
N ILE A 58 -0.12 1.28 -12.12
CA ILE A 58 -1.52 1.59 -12.43
C ILE A 58 -1.54 2.86 -13.28
N LYS A 59 -2.15 2.81 -14.47
CA LYS A 59 -2.17 3.93 -15.42
C LYS A 59 -0.77 4.55 -15.63
N SER A 60 0.24 3.68 -15.80
CA SER A 60 1.66 4.06 -15.97
C SER A 60 2.29 4.82 -14.80
N LYS A 61 1.64 4.86 -13.63
CA LYS A 61 2.19 5.39 -12.38
C LYS A 61 2.54 4.25 -11.43
N GLU A 62 3.72 4.31 -10.81
CA GLU A 62 4.08 3.40 -9.72
C GLU A 62 3.37 3.85 -8.45
N ILE A 63 2.56 2.97 -7.88
CA ILE A 63 1.77 3.25 -6.69
C ILE A 63 2.41 2.54 -5.51
N TYR A 64 2.80 3.31 -4.50
CA TYR A 64 3.28 2.85 -3.21
C TYR A 64 2.11 2.45 -2.32
N ILE A 65 2.13 1.22 -1.83
CA ILE A 65 1.06 0.62 -1.04
C ILE A 65 1.66 0.09 0.25
N LYS A 66 1.24 0.63 1.40
CA LYS A 66 1.69 0.18 2.72
C LYS A 66 0.53 -0.46 3.45
N VAL A 67 0.70 -1.72 3.85
CA VAL A 67 -0.32 -2.50 4.56
C VAL A 67 0.22 -3.06 5.88
N THR A 68 -0.66 -3.21 6.86
CA THR A 68 -0.43 -4.05 8.03
C THR A 68 -1.51 -5.11 8.10
N ILE A 69 -1.14 -6.31 8.54
CA ILE A 69 -2.09 -7.41 8.75
C ILE A 69 -2.85 -7.21 10.09
N GLY A 70 -2.45 -6.23 10.91
CA GLY A 70 -3.05 -6.00 12.22
C GLY A 70 -2.59 -7.04 13.26
N PHE A 71 -3.27 -7.08 14.41
CA PHE A 71 -3.11 -8.15 15.40
C PHE A 71 -3.88 -9.41 15.00
N PHE A 72 -3.65 -10.54 15.67
CA PHE A 72 -4.36 -11.80 15.42
C PHE A 72 -5.89 -11.60 15.35
N ASN A 73 -6.54 -12.17 14.34
CA ASN A 73 -7.97 -11.98 14.00
C ASN A 73 -8.42 -10.56 13.59
N ALA A 74 -7.50 -9.61 13.36
CA ALA A 74 -7.85 -8.30 12.80
C ALA A 74 -7.92 -8.32 11.27
N GLN A 75 -8.66 -7.38 10.70
CA GLN A 75 -8.62 -7.14 9.25
C GLN A 75 -7.34 -6.39 8.88
N ALA A 76 -6.78 -6.74 7.72
CA ALA A 76 -5.66 -5.99 7.15
C ALA A 76 -6.06 -4.52 6.92
N VAL A 77 -5.14 -3.61 7.22
CA VAL A 77 -5.32 -2.16 7.08
C VAL A 77 -4.35 -1.65 6.03
N CYS A 78 -4.88 -0.95 5.01
CA CYS A 78 -4.07 -0.14 4.11
C CYS A 78 -3.82 1.22 4.76
N ILE A 79 -2.55 1.50 5.03
CA ILE A 79 -2.11 2.72 5.70
C ILE A 79 -1.85 3.81 4.66
N SER A 80 -1.14 3.48 3.58
CA SER A 80 -0.77 4.41 2.50
C SER A 80 -1.11 3.79 1.15
N PHE A 81 -1.69 4.59 0.25
CA PHE A 81 -1.98 4.24 -1.14
C PHE A 81 -1.82 5.50 -1.98
N HIS A 82 -0.61 5.75 -2.47
CA HIS A 82 -0.32 6.95 -3.24
C HIS A 82 0.73 6.70 -4.33
N THR A 83 0.83 7.62 -5.29
CA THR A 83 1.92 7.57 -6.29
C THR A 83 3.28 7.61 -5.57
N ALA A 84 4.20 6.75 -5.99
CA ALA A 84 5.54 6.67 -5.40
C ALA A 84 6.35 7.92 -5.72
N GLU A 85 7.05 8.46 -4.72
CA GLU A 85 7.93 9.63 -4.89
C GLU A 85 9.30 9.25 -5.45
N PHE A 86 9.69 7.99 -5.26
CA PHE A 86 10.94 7.42 -5.74
C PHE A 86 10.65 6.09 -6.45
N PRO A 87 11.50 5.67 -7.41
CA PRO A 87 11.37 4.38 -8.07
C PRO A 87 11.31 3.23 -7.05
N LEU A 88 10.35 2.34 -7.23
CA LEU A 88 10.20 1.17 -6.36
C LEU A 88 11.10 0.03 -6.80
N HIS A 89 11.76 -0.63 -5.85
CA HIS A 89 12.56 -1.81 -6.10
C HIS A 89 11.75 -3.08 -5.80
N PHE A 90 11.59 -3.94 -6.79
CA PHE A 90 10.76 -5.14 -6.71
C PHE A 90 11.64 -6.40 -6.66
N PRO A 91 12.04 -6.90 -5.48
CA PRO A 91 13.02 -7.98 -5.37
C PRO A 91 12.57 -9.32 -5.98
N PHE A 92 11.28 -9.49 -6.25
CA PHE A 92 10.72 -10.73 -6.82
C PHE A 92 10.15 -10.56 -8.22
N LYS A 93 10.35 -9.39 -8.85
CA LYS A 93 9.90 -9.13 -10.22
C LYS A 93 11.09 -9.40 -11.14
N GLN A 94 10.96 -10.48 -11.93
CA GLN A 94 11.93 -10.86 -12.97
C GLN A 94 11.68 -10.06 -14.25
#